data_AF-A0A6N9HNY7-F1
#
_entry.id   AF-A0A6N9HNY7-F1
#
_cell.length_a   1.000
_cell.length_b   1.000
_cell.length_c   1.000
_cell.angle_alpha   90.00
_cell.angle_beta   90.00
_cell.angle_gamma   90.00
#
_symmetry.space_group_name_H-M   'P 1'
#
loop_
_entity.id
_entity.type
_entity.pdbx_description
1 polymer ?
#
loop_
_entity_poly.entity_id
_entity_poly.type
_entity_poly.pdbx_seq_one_letter_code
_entity_poly.pdbx_strand_id
1 'polypeptide(L)' 'MTEEECVRIAENYLSSHTIEHTRPGRIQRKENARWEAVFLIPEARDPSLAVVDPPDVRVWVTLRNGEVEWIHQM' A
#
# COMPACT_ATOMS: atom_id res chain seq x y z
N MET A 1 -16.96 -4.98 -2.55
CA MET A 1 -15.50 -5.15 -2.44
C MET A 1 -15.17 -5.55 -1.01
N THR A 2 -14.36 -6.58 -0.84
CA THR A 2 -13.82 -7.02 0.46
C THR A 2 -12.46 -6.37 0.73
N GLU A 3 -11.95 -6.48 1.97
CA GLU A 3 -10.59 -5.99 2.30
C GLU A 3 -9.53 -6.77 1.52
N GLU A 4 -9.70 -8.09 1.40
CA GLU A 4 -8.82 -8.96 0.63
C GLU A 4 -8.79 -8.56 -0.85
N GLU A 5 -9.95 -8.28 -1.46
CA GLU A 5 -10.03 -7.78 -2.83
C GLU A 5 -9.32 -6.43 -2.98
N CYS A 6 -9.50 -5.52 -2.02
CA CYS A 6 -8.86 -4.21 -2.01
C CYS A 6 -7.33 -4.33 -1.95
N VAL A 7 -6.81 -5.12 -1.02
CA VAL A 7 -5.37 -5.36 -0.87
C VAL A 7 -4.82 -6.00 -2.15
N ARG A 8 -5.50 -7.00 -2.71
CA ARG A 8 -5.08 -7.66 -3.96
C ARG A 8 -5.04 -6.70 -5.15
N ILE A 9 -6.01 -5.80 -5.28
CA ILE A 9 -6.01 -4.77 -6.34
C ILE A 9 -4.80 -3.85 -6.18
N ALA A 10 -4.55 -3.39 -4.96
CA ALA A 10 -3.40 -2.55 -4.67
C ALA A 10 -2.06 -3.27 -4.90
N GLU A 11 -1.91 -4.53 -4.48
CA GLU A 11 -0.71 -5.35 -4.71
C GLU A 11 -0.42 -5.51 -6.21
N ASN A 12 -1.44 -5.78 -7.01
CA ASN A 12 -1.30 -5.91 -8.45
C ASN A 12 -0.84 -4.59 -9.09
N TYR A 13 -1.39 -3.47 -8.62
CA TYR A 13 -1.00 -2.15 -9.08
C TYR A 13 0.44 -1.80 -8.70
N LEU A 14 0.87 -2.05 -7.46
CA LEU A 14 2.26 -1.83 -7.05
C LEU A 14 3.24 -2.72 -7.83
N SER A 15 2.87 -3.99 -8.03
CA SER A 15 3.66 -4.94 -8.81
C SER A 15 3.79 -4.51 -10.28
N SER A 16 2.72 -3.97 -10.89
CA SER A 16 2.77 -3.48 -12.28
C SER A 16 3.61 -2.22 -12.45
N HIS A 17 3.84 -1.47 -11.37
CA HIS A 17 4.71 -0.30 -11.32
C HIS A 17 6.11 -0.64 -10.77
N THR A 18 6.45 -1.93 -10.63
CA THR A 18 7.78 -2.42 -10.18
C THR A 18 8.17 -1.89 -8.79
N ILE A 19 7.20 -1.71 -7.90
CA ILE A 19 7.47 -1.28 -6.53
C ILE A 19 7.52 -2.49 -5.61
N GLU A 20 8.71 -2.69 -5.05
CA GLU A 20 8.94 -3.72 -4.06
C GLU A 20 8.20 -3.39 -2.77
N HIS A 21 7.54 -4.42 -2.22
CA HIS A 21 6.76 -4.31 -1.01
C HIS A 21 6.69 -5.66 -0.29
N THR A 22 6.48 -5.58 1.02
CA THR A 22 6.22 -6.75 1.86
C THR A 22 4.74 -7.12 1.78
N ARG A 23 4.48 -8.42 1.61
CA ARG A 23 3.12 -8.98 1.58
C ARG A 23 2.78 -9.70 2.90
N PRO A 24 1.50 -9.75 3.31
CA PRO A 24 0.37 -9.02 2.70
C PRO A 24 0.33 -7.55 3.15
N GLY A 25 -0.27 -6.69 2.33
CA GLY A 25 -0.64 -5.34 2.76
C GLY A 25 -1.78 -5.32 3.77
N ARG A 26 -2.11 -4.14 4.30
CA ARG A 26 -3.25 -3.94 5.21
C ARG A 26 -4.11 -2.74 4.82
N ILE A 27 -5.39 -2.77 5.19
CA ILE A 27 -6.27 -1.60 5.08
C ILE A 27 -6.09 -0.72 6.30
N GLN A 28 -5.73 0.55 6.08
CA GLN A 28 -5.51 1.53 7.15
C GLN A 28 -6.71 2.45 7.35
N ARG A 29 -7.40 2.83 6.27
CA ARG A 29 -8.55 3.75 6.31
C ARG A 29 -9.61 3.32 5.31
N LYS A 30 -10.88 3.54 5.68
CA LYS A 30 -12.03 3.27 4.81
C LYS A 30 -12.87 4.53 4.68
N GLU A 31 -12.99 5.03 3.45
CA GLU A 31 -13.95 6.07 3.10
C GLU A 31 -15.11 5.47 2.31
N ASN A 32 -16.22 6.21 2.21
CA ASN A 32 -17.43 5.74 1.52
C ASN A 32 -17.19 5.37 0.05
N ALA A 33 -16.18 5.96 -0.61
CA ALA A 33 -15.91 5.77 -2.03
C ALA A 33 -14.59 5.04 -2.33
N ARG A 34 -13.67 4.95 -1.36
CA ARG A 34 -12.31 4.41 -1.55
C ARG A 34 -11.69 3.95 -0.24
N TRP A 35 -10.85 2.92 -0.29
CA TRP A 35 -10.15 2.38 0.87
C TRP A 35 -8.63 2.52 0.70
N GLU A 36 -7.94 2.84 1.79
CA GLU A 36 -6.49 3.04 1.84
C GLU A 36 -5.82 1.72 2.15
N ALA A 37 -4.99 1.25 1.22
CA ALA A 37 -4.12 0.10 1.42
C ALA A 37 -2.68 0.57 1.66
N VAL A 38 -2.04 0.00 2.68
CA VAL A 38 -0.69 0.34 3.11
C VAL A 38 0.21 -0.88 3.00
N PHE A 39 1.41 -0.67 2.48
CA PHE A 39 2.42 -1.69 2.23
C PHE A 39 3.77 -1.22 2.77
N LEU A 40 4.48 -2.09 3.48
CA LEU A 40 5.83 -1.77 3.96
C LEU A 40 6.84 -2.02 2.85
N ILE A 41 7.74 -1.07 2.59
CA ILE A 41 8.86 -1.29 1.70
C ILE A 41 9.94 -2.08 2.46
N PRO A 42 10.49 -3.15 1.89
CA PRO A 42 11.65 -3.82 2.48
C PRO A 42 12.83 -2.84 2.50
N GLU A 43 13.16 -2.28 3.66
CA GLU A 43 14.40 -1.52 3.80
C GLU A 43 15.59 -2.44 3.49
N ALA A 44 16.57 -1.90 2.76
CA ALA A 44 17.89 -2.52 2.73
C ALA A 44 18.38 -2.56 4.18
N ARG A 45 18.36 -3.74 4.80
CA ARG A 45 18.70 -3.96 6.20
C ARG A 45 20.12 -3.48 6.46
N ASP A 46 20.29 -2.23 6.85
CA ASP A 46 21.49 -1.76 7.51
C ASP A 46 21.23 -1.83 9.02
N PRO A 47 21.79 -2.83 9.73
CA PRO A 47 21.56 -3.03 11.16
C PRO A 47 22.13 -1.91 12.05
N SER A 48 22.78 -0.90 11.46
CA SER A 48 23.38 0.23 12.19
C SER A 48 22.49 1.48 12.28
N LEU A 49 21.37 1.54 11.55
CA LEU A 49 20.45 2.68 11.57
C LEU A 49 19.38 2.50 12.65
N ALA A 50 19.28 3.48 13.55
CA ALA A 50 18.19 3.56 14.51
C ALA A 50 16.86 3.66 13.75
N VAL A 51 15.93 2.76 14.08
CA VAL A 51 14.63 2.58 13.40
C VAL A 51 13.84 3.89 13.42
N VAL A 52 13.92 4.64 12.31
CA VAL A 52 12.86 5.53 11.86
C VAL A 52 11.81 4.62 11.23
N ASP A 53 10.52 4.86 11.47
CA ASP A 53 9.45 3.99 10.94
C ASP A 53 9.72 3.60 9.48
N PRO A 54 9.73 2.30 9.13
CA PRO A 54 10.11 1.85 7.82
C PRO A 54 9.22 2.51 6.76
N PRO A 55 9.79 2.96 5.62
CA PRO A 55 9.02 3.64 4.60
C PRO A 55 7.86 2.76 4.15
N ASP A 56 6.68 3.36 4.13
CA ASP A 56 5.46 2.70 3.73
C ASP A 56 4.91 3.34 2.43
N VAL A 57 4.31 2.51 1.58
CA VAL A 57 3.59 2.92 0.39
C VAL A 57 2.11 2.88 0.69
N ARG A 58 1.42 3.98 0.40
CA ARG A 58 -0.02 4.11 0.59
C ARG A 58 -0.70 4.39 -0.72
N VAL A 59 -1.79 3.68 -0.96
CA VAL A 59 -2.63 3.88 -2.15
C VAL A 59 -4.10 3.89 -1.77
N TRP A 60 -4.88 4.72 -2.47
CA TRP A 60 -6.33 4.65 -2.46
C TRP A 60 -6.81 3.67 -3.51
N VAL A 61 -7.75 2.80 -3.15
CA VAL A 61 -8.46 1.92 -4.09
C VAL A 61 -9.92 2.33 -4.12
N THR A 62 -10.39 2.78 -5.28
CA THR A 62 -11.77 3.21 -5.48
C THR A 62 -12.73 2.01 -5.50
N LEU A 63 -13.76 2.05 -4.67
CA LEU A 63 -14.70 0.93 -4.49
C LEU A 63 -15.54 0.63 -5.73
N ARG A 64 -15.77 1.64 -6.58
CA ARG A 64 -16.67 1.55 -7.74
C ARG A 64 -16.05 0.84 -8.93
N ASN A 65 -14.76 1.10 -9.21
CA ASN A 65 -14.07 0.68 -10.43
C ASN A 65 -12.72 -0.01 -10.16
N GLY A 66 -12.25 -0.07 -8.91
CA GLY A 66 -10.95 -0.62 -8.55
C GLY A 66 -9.77 0.26 -8.99
N GLU A 67 -10.01 1.52 -9.36
CA GLU A 67 -8.95 2.45 -9.72
C GLU A 67 -8.05 2.74 -8.52
N VAL A 68 -6.75 2.78 -8.76
CA VAL A 68 -5.73 2.94 -7.73
C VAL A 68 -5.04 4.28 -7.88
N GLU A 69 -4.99 5.06 -6.80
CA GLU A 69 -4.32 6.36 -6.75
C GLU A 69 -3.22 6.36 -5.69
N TRP A 70 -2.05 6.93 -6.03
CA TRP A 70 -0.96 7.11 -5.08
C TRP A 70 -1.26 8.18 -4.05
N ILE A 71 -1.02 7.87 -2.78
CA ILE A 71 -0.98 8.87 -1.72
C ILE A 71 0.48 9.30 -1.58
N HIS A 72 0.84 10.39 -2.26
CA HIS A 72 2.14 11.02 -2.09
C HIS A 72 2.17 11.64 -0.69
N GLN A 73 2.94 11.07 0.23
CA GLN A 73 3.29 11.75 1.47
C GLN A 73 4.34 12.80 1.12
N MET A 74 3.98 14.08 1.23
CA MET A 74 4.91 15.22 1.13
C MET A 74 5.91 15.20 2.28
#